data_AF-A0A7R9LY95-F1
#
_entry.id   AF-A0A7R9LY95-F1
#
_cell.length_a   1.000
_cell.length_b   1.000
_cell.length_c   1.000
_cell.angle_alpha   90.00
_cell.angle_beta   90.00
_cell.angle_gamma   90.00
#
_symmetry.space_group_name_H-M   'P 1'
#
loop_
_entity.id
_entity.type
_entity.pdbx_description
1 polymer ?
#
loop_
_entity_poly.entity_id
_entity_poly.type
_entity_poly.pdbx_seq_one_letter_code
_entity_poly.pdbx_strand_id
1 'polypeptide(L)' 'MILDDGGDATHLLLKRYPAASNLIKGIVEESVTGVHRLYQLSKAGKLTVPAMNVNDSVTKTKFDNLYCPRETIVDA' A
#
# COMPACT_ATOMS: atom_id res chain seq x y z
N MET A 1 1.77 6.21 -11.73
CA MET A 1 2.34 5.39 -10.65
C MET A 1 1.59 5.80 -9.39
N ILE A 2 1.25 4.85 -8.53
CA ILE A 2 0.66 5.15 -7.21
C ILE A 2 1.71 4.87 -6.15
N LEU A 3 1.81 5.79 -5.19
CA LEU A 3 2.44 5.57 -3.89
C LEU A 3 1.32 5.74 -2.86
N ASP A 4 1.06 4.70 -2.09
CA ASP A 4 -0.13 4.58 -1.24
C ASP A 4 0.23 4.17 0.18
N ASP A 5 -0.54 4.68 1.13
CA ASP A 5 -0.45 4.40 2.55
C ASP A 5 -1.87 4.17 3.08
N GLY A 6 -2.26 2.90 3.15
CA GLY A 6 -3.59 2.46 3.59
C GLY A 6 -4.47 1.87 2.49
N GLY A 7 -4.09 2.02 1.23
CA GLY A 7 -4.76 1.44 0.07
C GLY A 7 -5.99 2.21 -0.43
N ASP A 8 -6.25 3.40 0.08
CA ASP A 8 -7.44 4.19 -0.28
C ASP A 8 -7.30 4.83 -1.67
N ALA A 9 -6.10 5.32 -2.03
CA ALA A 9 -5.87 5.87 -3.36
C ALA A 9 -5.98 4.79 -4.43
N THR A 10 -5.44 3.60 -4.15
CA THR A 10 -5.57 2.40 -4.97
C THR A 10 -7.03 2.00 -5.12
N HIS A 11 -7.79 1.96 -4.02
CA HIS A 11 -9.22 1.62 -4.07
C HIS A 11 -10.02 2.64 -4.89
N LEU A 12 -9.76 3.94 -4.70
CA LEU A 12 -10.41 5.01 -5.45
C LEU A 12 -10.13 4.90 -6.95
N LEU A 13 -8.88 4.66 -7.35
CA LEU A 13 -8.50 4.51 -8.74
C LEU A 13 -9.22 3.32 -9.38
N LEU A 14 -9.17 2.15 -8.75
CA LEU A 14 -9.80 0.93 -9.27
C LEU A 14 -11.32 1.04 -9.35
N LYS A 15 -11.96 1.75 -8.41
CA LYS A 15 -13.43 1.86 -8.34
C LYS A 15 -14.01 2.99 -9.20
N ARG A 16 -13.39 4.18 -9.18
CA ARG A 16 -13.92 5.37 -9.88
C ARG A 16 -13.29 5.62 -11.24
N TYR A 17 -12.06 5.17 -11.45
CA TYR A 17 -11.30 5.46 -12.67
C TYR A 17 -10.65 4.20 -13.28
N PRO A 18 -11.43 3.16 -13.61
CA PRO A 18 -10.90 1.89 -14.13
C PRO A 18 -10.17 2.02 -15.47
N ALA A 19 -10.50 3.03 -16.28
CA ALA A 19 -9.75 3.29 -17.51
C ALA A 19 -8.32 3.81 -17.21
N ALA A 20 -8.17 4.60 -16.15
CA ALA A 20 -6.89 5.18 -15.75
C ALA A 20 -6.01 4.16 -14.99
N SER A 21 -6.59 3.15 -14.35
CA SER A 21 -5.81 2.11 -13.64
C SER A 21 -4.91 1.30 -14.56
N ASN A 22 -5.25 1.17 -15.84
CA ASN A 22 -4.41 0.46 -16.82
C ASN A 22 -3.29 1.35 -17.40
N LEU A 23 -3.31 2.66 -17.14
CA LEU A 23 -2.31 3.61 -17.62
C LEU A 23 -1.15 3.80 -16.62
N ILE A 24 -1.31 3.34 -15.38
CA ILE A 24 -0.26 3.44 -14.36
C ILE A 24 0.71 2.26 -14.43
N LYS A 25 2.00 2.55 -14.22
CA LYS A 25 3.06 1.52 -14.26
C LYS A 25 3.02 0.53 -13.09
N GLY A 26 2.42 0.91 -11.97
CA GLY A 26 2.40 0.11 -10.76
C GLY A 26 2.05 0.91 -9.51
N ILE A 27 1.92 0.17 -8.41
CA ILE A 27 1.55 0.64 -7.07
C ILE A 27 2.69 0.30 -6.10
N VAL A 28 2.99 1.20 -5.17
CA VAL A 28 3.88 0.95 -4.02
C VAL A 28 3.06 1.21 -2.76
N GLU A 29 3.00 0.25 -1.84
CA GLU A 29 2.16 0.34 -0.64
C GLU A 29 2.97 0.19 0.65
N GLU A 30 2.80 1.16 1.54
CA GLU A 30 3.57 1.34 2.77
C GLU A 30 2.95 0.72 4.02
N SER A 31 1.62 0.55 4.06
CA SER A 31 0.94 0.12 5.28
C SER A 31 0.64 -1.38 5.33
N VAL A 32 0.57 -1.92 6.53
CA VAL A 32 0.09 -3.30 6.77
C VAL A 32 -1.32 -3.50 6.21
N THR A 33 -2.21 -2.54 6.42
CA THR A 33 -3.61 -2.61 6.01
C THR A 33 -3.77 -2.58 4.49
N GLY A 34 -3.07 -1.67 3.82
CA GLY A 34 -3.07 -1.55 2.37
C GLY A 34 -2.45 -2.78 1.70
N VAL A 35 -1.35 -3.31 2.25
CA VAL A 35 -0.75 -4.57 1.77
C VAL A 35 -1.75 -5.72 1.87
N HIS A 36 -2.48 -5.83 2.99
CA HIS A 36 -3.50 -6.86 3.13
C HIS A 36 -4.61 -6.74 2.07
N ARG A 37 -5.06 -5.51 1.78
CA ARG A 37 -6.03 -5.24 0.70
C ARG A 37 -5.47 -5.59 -0.68
N LEU A 38 -4.20 -5.29 -0.97
CA LEU A 38 -3.54 -5.67 -2.22
C LEU A 38 -3.50 -7.19 -2.41
N TYR A 39 -3.21 -7.95 -1.36
CA TYR A 39 -3.27 -9.42 -1.42
C TYR A 39 -4.69 -9.93 -1.68
N GLN A 40 -5.72 -9.31 -1.08
CA GLN A 40 -7.12 -9.66 -1.37
C GLN A 40 -7.48 -9.39 -2.84
N LEU A 41 -7.06 -8.25 -3.38
CA LEU A 41 -7.27 -7.88 -4.79
C LEU A 41 -6.54 -8.84 -5.74
N SER A 42 -5.29 -9.21 -5.41
CA SER A 42 -4.49 -10.16 -6.16
C SER A 42 -5.14 -11.55 -6.18
N LYS A 43 -5.55 -12.07 -5.01
CA LYS A 43 -6.26 -13.36 -4.90
C LYS A 43 -7.60 -13.37 -5.64
N ALA A 44 -8.28 -12.24 -5.70
CA ALA A 44 -9.55 -12.08 -6.43
C ALA A 44 -9.36 -11.85 -7.95
N GLY A 45 -8.12 -11.77 -8.45
CA GLY A 45 -7.83 -11.45 -9.86
C GLY A 45 -8.22 -10.03 -10.27
N LYS A 46 -8.37 -9.11 -9.31
CA LYS A 46 -8.82 -7.72 -9.52
C LYS A 46 -7.67 -6.70 -9.51
N LEU A 47 -6.45 -7.13 -9.23
CA LEU A 47 -5.27 -6.27 -9.26
C LEU A 47 -4.80 -6.14 -10.72
N THR A 48 -5.02 -4.98 -11.33
CA THR A 48 -4.78 -4.76 -12.77
C THR A 48 -3.35 -4.41 -13.13
N VAL A 49 -2.53 -4.00 -12.15
CA VAL A 49 -1.14 -3.57 -12.35
C VAL A 49 -0.22 -4.16 -11.27
N PRO A 50 1.10 -4.26 -11.53
CA PRO A 50 2.04 -4.72 -10.52
C PRO A 50 2.00 -3.85 -9.26
N ALA A 51 2.09 -4.49 -8.09
CA ALA A 51 2.16 -3.81 -6.82
C ALA A 51 3.39 -4.27 -6.02
N MET A 52 4.07 -3.34 -5.37
CA MET A 52 5.21 -3.59 -4.50
C MET A 52 4.80 -3.37 -3.05
N ASN A 53 4.96 -4.41 -2.24
CA ASN A 53 4.83 -4.36 -0.79
C ASN A 53 6.14 -3.82 -0.22
N VAL A 54 6.15 -2.55 0.22
CA VAL A 54 7.33 -2.00 0.91
C VAL A 54 7.22 -2.14 2.42
N ASN A 55 6.00 -2.29 2.96
CA ASN A 55 5.77 -2.48 4.40
C ASN A 55 6.62 -3.63 4.98
N ASP A 56 6.68 -4.76 4.29
CA ASP A 56 7.35 -5.97 4.76
C ASP A 56 8.87 -5.97 4.51
N SER A 57 9.41 -4.87 3.96
CA SER A 57 10.85 -4.67 3.93
C SER A 57 11.40 -4.63 5.35
N VAL A 58 12.54 -5.31 5.58
CA VAL A 58 13.17 -5.37 6.91
C VAL A 58 13.40 -3.97 7.48
N THR A 59 13.89 -3.05 6.65
CA THR A 59 14.13 -1.65 7.03
C THR A 59 12.85 -0.88 7.32
N LYS A 60 11.72 -1.18 6.66
CA LYS A 60 10.44 -0.53 6.95
C LYS A 60 9.86 -1.06 8.24
N THR A 61 9.61 -2.37 8.32
CA THR A 61 8.94 -2.96 9.49
C THR A 61 9.72 -2.74 10.78
N LYS A 62 11.06 -2.85 10.75
CA LYS A 62 11.87 -2.71 11.97
C LYS A 62 12.04 -1.27 12.42
N PHE A 63 12.06 -0.30 11.52
CA PHE A 63 12.22 1.10 11.91
C PHE A 63 10.88 1.80 12.09
N ASP A 64 10.06 1.80 11.05
CA ASP A 64 8.82 2.56 11.04
C ASP A 64 7.73 1.93 11.93
N ASN A 65 7.56 0.60 11.91
CA ASN A 65 6.50 -0.02 12.71
C ASN A 65 6.90 -0.31 14.17
N LEU A 66 8.21 -0.31 14.49
CA LEU A 66 8.71 -0.69 15.83
C LEU A 66 9.45 0.44 16.55
N TYR A 67 10.40 1.12 15.91
CA TYR A 67 11.18 2.15 16.56
C TYR A 67 10.46 3.51 16.53
N CYS A 68 9.89 3.91 15.40
CA CYS A 68 9.18 5.17 15.26
C CYS A 68 8.07 5.36 16.32
N PRO A 69 7.17 4.38 16.57
CA PRO A 69 6.09 4.56 17.54
C PRO A 69 6.59 4.64 18.97
N ARG A 70 7.78 4.09 19.29
CA ARG A 70 8.37 4.21 20.63
C ARG A 70 8.81 5.63 20.95
N GLU A 71 9.18 6.39 19.92
CA GLU A 71 9.59 7.78 20.06
C GLU A 71 8.37 8.70 19.98
N THR A 72 7.48 8.47 19.00
CA THR A 72 6.37 9.39 18.72
C THR A 72 5.17 9.24 19.64
N ILE A 73 4.90 8.05 20.20
CA ILE A 73 3.74 7.87 21.10
C ILE A 73 3.87 8.62 22.42
N VAL A 74 5.11 8.88 22.87
CA VAL A 74 5.38 9.62 24.11
C VAL A 74 5.39 11.13 23.85
N ASP A 75 5.66 11.53 22.61
CA ASP A 75 5.73 12.93 22.20
C ASP A 75 4.33 13.55 21.88
N ALA A 76 3.36 12.70 21.56
CA ALA A 76 1.97 13.09 21.25
C ALA A 76 1.13 13.41 22.49
#